data_AF-A0A0R1QKM7-F1
#
_entry.id   AF-A0A0R1QKM7-F1
#
_cell.length_a   1.000
_cell.length_b   1.000
_cell.length_c   1.000
_cell.angle_alpha   90.00
_cell.angle_beta   90.00
_cell.angle_gamma   90.00
#
_symmetry.space_group_name_H-M   'P 1'
#
loop_
_entity.id
_entity.type
_entity.pdbx_description
1 polymer ?
#
loop_
_entity_poly.entity_id
_entity_poly.type
_entity_poly.pdbx_seq_one_letter_code
_entity_poly.pdbx_strand_id
1 'polypeptide(L)'
;MNQFSIFVKEEPKYVKIDNAKGKDKAGYGNYEYALTGYDPNGNSHPVEFTGHGKLKQDHYLRLDTKGSYVITYSEAFENEMPKDVFNKLNQE
;
A
#
# COMPACT_ATOMS: atom_id res chain seq x y z
N MET A 1 -3.61 27.15 -6.20
CA MET A 1 -4.72 27.10 -5.22
C MET A 1 -4.83 25.66 -4.75
N ASN A 2 -4.46 25.39 -3.51
CA ASN A 2 -4.44 24.03 -2.96
C ASN A 2 -5.87 23.72 -2.47
N GLN A 3 -6.62 22.96 -3.27
CA GLN A 3 -7.98 22.55 -2.94
C GLN A 3 -7.93 21.37 -1.97
N PHE A 4 -7.83 21.67 -0.67
CA PHE A 4 -8.07 20.67 0.36
C PHE A 4 -9.56 20.32 0.37
N SER A 5 -9.95 19.30 -0.38
CA SER A 5 -11.26 18.69 -0.23
C SER A 5 -11.33 18.06 1.16
N ILE A 6 -12.10 18.67 2.05
CA ILE A 6 -12.42 18.14 3.39
C ILE A 6 -13.17 16.79 3.33
N PHE A 7 -13.66 16.39 2.14
CA PHE A 7 -14.45 15.19 1.87
C PHE A 7 -13.70 14.06 1.16
N VAL A 8 -12.36 14.02 1.22
CA VAL A 8 -11.64 12.84 0.71
C VAL A 8 -12.07 11.62 1.53
N LYS A 9 -12.70 10.65 0.86
CA LYS A 9 -13.15 9.41 1.48
C LYS A 9 -11.96 8.57 1.91
N GLU A 10 -12.14 7.87 3.02
CA GLU A 10 -11.22 6.81 3.42
C GLU A 10 -11.52 5.57 2.59
N GLU A 11 -10.52 5.07 1.87
CA GLU A 11 -10.63 3.91 1.01
C GLU A 11 -9.38 3.04 1.17
N PRO A 12 -9.53 1.71 1.31
CA PRO A 12 -8.39 0.83 1.43
C PRO A 12 -7.68 0.68 0.08
N LYS A 13 -6.37 0.42 0.13
CA LYS A 13 -5.59 -0.04 -1.02
C LYS A 13 -4.82 -1.28 -0.62
N TYR A 14 -4.63 -2.21 -1.55
CA TYR A 14 -3.90 -3.44 -1.31
C TYR A 14 -2.58 -3.41 -2.06
N VAL A 15 -1.51 -3.86 -1.42
CA VAL A 15 -0.17 -3.98 -2.01
C VAL A 15 0.41 -5.35 -1.74
N LYS A 16 1.34 -5.78 -2.60
CA LYS A 16 2.26 -6.89 -2.34
C LYS A 16 3.63 -6.31 -2.03
N ILE A 17 4.23 -6.76 -0.93
CA ILE A 17 5.53 -6.27 -0.50
C ILE A 17 6.63 -6.75 -1.45
N ASP A 18 7.30 -5.77 -2.05
CA ASP A 18 8.53 -5.94 -2.81
C ASP A 18 9.68 -5.19 -2.11
N ASN A 19 10.57 -5.93 -1.46
CA ASN A 19 11.71 -5.36 -0.76
C ASN A 19 12.80 -4.82 -1.70
N ALA A 20 12.78 -5.10 -3.00
CA ALA A 20 13.65 -4.41 -3.96
C ALA A 20 13.25 -2.92 -4.10
N LYS A 21 11.99 -2.59 -3.81
CA LYS A 21 11.45 -1.23 -3.79
C LYS A 21 11.45 -0.58 -2.39
N GLY A 22 11.89 -1.30 -1.35
CA GLY A 22 12.01 -0.81 0.02
C GLY A 22 13.40 -0.25 0.34
N LYS A 23 13.49 0.91 1.01
CA LYS A 23 14.77 1.55 1.36
C LYS A 23 14.79 2.08 2.80
N ASP A 24 15.79 1.70 3.58
CA ASP A 24 16.11 2.36 4.85
C ASP A 24 16.94 3.62 4.59
N LYS A 25 16.27 4.69 4.12
CA LYS A 25 16.96 5.95 3.77
C LYS A 25 17.53 6.65 5.00
N ALA A 26 16.86 6.50 6.15
CA ALA A 26 17.23 7.19 7.38
C ALA A 26 18.31 6.44 8.19
N GLY A 27 18.52 5.14 7.92
CA GLY A 27 19.51 4.30 8.60
C GLY A 27 19.10 3.87 10.01
N TYR A 28 17.82 3.97 10.35
CA TYR A 28 17.29 3.66 11.69
C TYR A 28 16.42 2.39 11.70
N GLY A 29 16.43 1.61 10.63
CA GLY A 29 15.72 0.33 10.53
C GLY A 29 14.30 0.44 10.01
N ASN A 30 13.75 1.64 9.79
CA ASN A 30 12.46 1.82 9.11
C ASN A 30 12.66 1.86 7.60
N TYR A 31 11.76 1.22 6.84
CA TYR A 31 11.88 1.14 5.39
C TYR A 31 10.79 1.99 4.72
N GLU A 32 11.19 2.86 3.81
CA GLU A 32 10.27 3.55 2.91
C GLU A 32 9.98 2.66 1.70
N TYR A 33 8.71 2.44 1.43
CA TYR A 33 8.23 1.65 0.30
C TYR A 33 7.52 2.55 -0.71
N ALA A 34 7.84 2.41 -1.99
CA ALA A 34 7.11 2.98 -3.11
C ALA A 34 6.62 1.84 -4.01
N LEU A 35 5.34 1.50 -3.93
CA LEU A 35 4.74 0.33 -4.56
C LEU A 35 3.54 0.73 -5.44
N THR A 36 3.15 -0.17 -6.35
CA THR A 36 1.82 -0.12 -6.96
C THR A 36 0.83 -0.79 -6.01
N GLY A 37 -0.23 -0.08 -5.64
CA GLY A 37 -1.37 -0.64 -4.92
C GLY A 37 -2.64 -0.62 -5.76
N TYR A 38 -3.63 -1.40 -5.36
CA TYR A 38 -4.93 -1.45 -6.02
C TYR A 38 -6.05 -1.16 -5.03
N ASP A 39 -7.01 -0.34 -5.44
CA ASP A 39 -8.26 -0.18 -4.69
C ASP A 39 -9.17 -1.42 -4.84
N PRO A 40 -10.29 -1.53 -4.10
CA PRO A 40 -11.20 -2.68 -4.21
C PRO A 40 -11.83 -2.86 -5.60
N ASN A 41 -11.82 -1.83 -6.44
CA ASN A 41 -12.30 -1.92 -7.82
C ASN A 41 -11.19 -2.37 -8.79
N GLY A 42 -9.96 -2.55 -8.30
CA GLY A 42 -8.80 -2.97 -9.07
C GLY A 42 -8.15 -1.83 -9.86
N ASN A 43 -8.40 -0.56 -9.56
CA ASN A 43 -7.64 0.53 -10.17
C ASN A 43 -6.28 0.65 -9.50
N SER A 44 -5.23 0.85 -10.30
CA SER A 44 -3.86 1.00 -9.81
C SER A 44 -3.61 2.40 -9.27
N HIS A 45 -2.90 2.50 -8.14
CA HIS A 45 -2.47 3.73 -7.51
C HIS A 45 -1.02 3.60 -7.06
N PRO A 46 -0.13 4.57 -7.34
CA PRO A 46 1.14 4.62 -6.63
C PRO A 46 0.88 4.89 -5.15
N VAL A 47 1.57 4.16 -4.27
CA VAL A 47 1.49 4.34 -2.82
C VAL A 47 2.87 4.40 -2.21
N GLU A 48 3.03 5.33 -1.28
CA GLU A 48 4.24 5.51 -0.49
C GLU A 48 3.90 5.41 0.99
N PHE A 49 4.64 4.57 1.72
CA PHE A 49 4.45 4.41 3.17
C PHE A 49 5.74 3.93 3.84
N THR A 50 5.80 4.13 5.15
CA THR A 50 6.93 3.70 5.98
C THR A 50 6.55 2.42 6.73
N GLY A 51 7.32 1.36 6.53
CA GLY A 51 7.27 0.15 7.32
C GLY A 51 8.12 0.26 8.59
N HIS A 52 7.56 -0.20 9.71
CA HIS A 52 8.29 -0.35 10.97
C HIS A 52 9.17 -1.60 10.88
N GLY A 53 10.42 -1.42 10.45
CA GLY A 53 11.26 -2.54 10.04
C GLY A 53 11.13 -2.88 8.56
N LYS A 54 11.95 -3.84 8.12
CA LYS A 54 11.81 -4.46 6.80
C LYS A 54 10.63 -5.43 6.80
N LEU A 55 9.66 -5.20 5.94
CA LEU A 55 8.44 -6.00 5.82
C LEU A 55 8.72 -7.34 5.13
N LYS A 56 7.87 -8.33 5.39
CA LYS A 56 8.02 -9.68 4.83
C LYS A 56 7.77 -9.66 3.32
N GLN A 57 8.73 -10.15 2.56
CA GLN A 57 8.64 -10.27 1.10
C GLN A 57 7.43 -11.11 0.69
N ASP A 58 6.76 -10.73 -0.41
CA ASP A 58 5.62 -11.43 -1.02
C ASP A 58 4.37 -11.53 -0.14
N HIS A 59 4.33 -10.83 1.00
CA HIS A 59 3.13 -10.66 1.81
C HIS A 59 2.29 -9.49 1.31
N TYR A 60 1.00 -9.53 1.63
CA TYR A 60 0.07 -8.48 1.25
C TYR A 60 -0.25 -7.59 2.44
N LEU A 61 -0.42 -6.30 2.17
CA LEU A 61 -0.94 -5.36 3.15
C LEU A 61 -2.23 -4.72 2.65
N ARG A 62 -3.14 -4.46 3.57
CA ARG A 62 -4.23 -3.49 3.43
C ARG A 62 -3.76 -2.16 4.01
N LEU A 63 -3.68 -1.14 3.16
CA LEU A 63 -3.36 0.23 3.51
C LEU A 63 -4.67 0.99 3.70
N ASP A 64 -4.89 1.56 4.88
CA ASP A 64 -5.99 2.49 5.11
C ASP A 64 -5.57 3.87 4.63
N THR A 65 -6.25 4.40 3.60
CA THR A 65 -5.83 5.63 2.92
C THR A 65 -6.90 6.69 2.91
N LYS A 66 -6.48 7.95 2.94
CA LYS A 66 -7.31 9.12 2.65
C LYS A 66 -6.73 9.85 1.44
N GLY A 67 -7.24 9.51 0.26
CA GLY A 67 -6.66 9.95 -1.00
C GLY A 67 -5.32 9.26 -1.25
N SER A 68 -4.23 10.01 -1.40
CA SER A 68 -2.87 9.46 -1.53
C SER A 68 -2.19 9.19 -0.19
N TYR A 69 -2.73 9.71 0.92
CA TYR A 69 -2.11 9.59 2.24
C TYR A 69 -2.43 8.23 2.87
N VAL A 70 -1.39 7.49 3.27
CA VAL A 70 -1.53 6.24 4.03
C VAL A 70 -1.59 6.57 5.52
N ILE A 71 -2.68 6.20 6.17
CA ILE A 71 -2.92 6.42 7.61
C ILE A 71 -2.25 5.32 8.42
N THR A 72 -2.49 4.06 8.03
CA THR A 72 -1.95 2.86 8.68
C THR A 72 -1.98 1.70 7.70
N TYR A 73 -1.38 0.58 8.09
CA TYR A 73 -1.45 -0.67 7.34
C TYR A 73 -1.65 -1.87 8.28
N SER A 74 -2.30 -2.90 7.75
CA SER A 74 -2.42 -4.22 8.37
C SER A 74 -2.03 -5.30 7.37
N GLU A 75 -1.63 -6.47 7.87
CA GLU A 75 -1.50 -7.66 7.03
C GLU A 75 -2.85 -7.98 6.37
N ALA A 76 -2.79 -8.47 5.13
CA ALA A 76 -3.95 -8.91 4.38
C ALA A 76 -3.70 -10.29 3.78
N PHE A 77 -4.78 -11.05 3.65
CA PHE A 77 -4.78 -12.38 3.05
C PHE A 77 -5.63 -12.41 1.78
N GLU A 78 -5.42 -13.42 0.93
CA GLU A 78 -6.12 -13.57 -0.36
C GLU A 78 -7.65 -13.47 -0.23
N ASN A 79 -8.21 -14.04 0.84
CA ASN A 79 -9.65 -14.03 1.10
C ASN A 79 -10.21 -12.69 1.60
N GLU A 80 -9.36 -11.70 1.88
CA GLU A 80 -9.74 -10.36 2.37
C GLU A 80 -9.70 -9.29 1.28
N MET A 81 -9.38 -9.70 0.05
CA MET A 81 -9.30 -8.83 -1.10
C MET A 81 -10.17 -9.37 -2.26
N PRO A 82 -10.70 -8.50 -3.13
CA PRO A 82 -11.35 -8.93 -4.35
C PRO A 82 -10.43 -9.81 -5.20
N LYS A 83 -10.96 -10.88 -5.77
CA LYS A 83 -10.16 -11.86 -6.54
C LYS A 83 -9.33 -11.22 -7.66
N ASP A 84 -9.89 -10.24 -8.35
CA ASP A 84 -9.21 -9.53 -9.43
C ASP A 84 -8.04 -8.68 -8.91
N VAL A 85 -8.17 -8.11 -7.70
CA VAL A 85 -7.09 -7.38 -7.03
C VAL A 85 -5.95 -8.33 -6.68
N PHE A 86 -6.25 -9.49 -6.08
CA PHE A 86 -5.25 -10.51 -5.77
C PHE A 86 -4.51 -10.98 -7.02
N ASN A 87 -5.23 -11.23 -8.12
CA ASN A 87 -4.63 -11.65 -9.38
C ASN A 87 -3.68 -10.58 -9.93
N LYS A 88 -4.08 -9.31 -9.92
CA LYS A 88 -3.24 -8.18 -10.37
C LYS A 88 -1.97 -8.05 -9.53
N LEU A 89 -2.08 -8.18 -8.21
CA LEU A 89 -0.93 -8.15 -7.30
C LEU A 89 0.08 -9.28 -7.53
N ASN A 90 -0.31 -10.35 -8.21
CA ASN A 90 0.57 -11.48 -8.56
C ASN A 90 1.06 -11.45 -10.02
N GLN A 91 0.72 -10.40 -10.78
CA GLN A 91 1.17 -10.19 -12.15
C GLN A 91 2.23 -9.07 -12.26
N GLU A 92 2.53 -8.38 -11.16
CA GLU A 92 3.61 -7.38 -11.06
C GLU A 92 5.01 -7.99 -11.00
#